data_AF-M7WPT7-F1
#
_entry.id   AF-M7WPT7-F1
#
_cell.length_a   1.000
_cell.length_b   1.000
_cell.length_c   1.000
_cell.angle_alpha   90.00
_cell.angle_beta   90.00
_cell.angle_gamma   90.00
#
_symmetry.space_group_name_H-M   'P 1'
#
loop_
_entity.id
_entity.type
_entity.pdbx_description
1 polymer ?
#
loop_
_entity_poly.entity_id
_entity_poly.type
_entity_poly.pdbx_seq_one_letter_code
_entity_poly.pdbx_strand_id
1 'polypeptide(L)'
;MIGESGSPFEGECTTTISCFTPNNKEIKGQVKKGEHGIYTLECEINKRGTYTFDIWINNKRIKALLFNTHFILPICPSKCLISGKGMEEIKTIKMTKIVEFTIQTKDKNGDCLLEGGNEFNIHITDPKNQVIPCECIDNKDGTYVCKYTPSCSGKYQIEVQYQTKPLAKSPYLIIIEDEYEEESAQCCLKVHLIIALVICILAMIYKVNHPKMMCLE
;
A
#
# COMPACT_ATOMS: atom_id res chain seq x y z
N MET A 1 29.52 53.13 51.57
CA MET A 1 29.85 51.77 51.11
C MET A 1 28.58 51.19 50.51
N ILE A 2 28.59 50.99 49.20
CA ILE A 2 27.47 50.42 48.45
C ILE A 2 27.70 48.91 48.48
N GLY A 3 26.84 48.17 49.19
CA GLY A 3 26.88 46.71 49.22
C GLY A 3 26.05 46.17 48.08
N GLU A 4 26.71 45.58 47.09
CA GLU A 4 26.07 44.96 45.94
C GLU A 4 25.25 43.73 46.33
N SER A 5 24.16 43.57 45.58
CA SER A 5 23.15 42.51 45.63
C SER A 5 23.74 41.13 45.32
N GLY A 6 23.59 40.18 46.26
CA GLY A 6 23.69 38.75 45.97
C GLY A 6 22.29 38.17 45.74
N SER A 7 21.99 37.76 44.50
CA SER A 7 20.76 37.02 44.16
C SER A 7 20.73 35.65 44.86
N PRO A 8 19.62 35.21 45.50
CA PRO A 8 19.59 33.95 46.26
C PRO A 8 19.35 32.70 45.39
N PHE A 9 19.69 32.74 44.10
CA PHE A 9 19.42 31.65 43.16
C PHE A 9 20.68 31.14 42.45
N GLU A 10 21.74 30.85 43.21
CA GLU A 10 22.79 29.93 42.78
C GLU A 10 22.60 28.57 43.47
N GLY A 11 21.48 27.94 43.16
CA GLY A 11 21.35 26.49 43.26
C GLY A 11 21.18 25.99 41.84
N GLU A 12 22.13 25.22 41.32
CA GLU A 12 21.98 24.53 40.05
C GLU A 12 20.63 23.80 40.05
N CYS A 13 19.64 24.35 39.34
CA CYS A 13 18.36 23.69 39.16
C CYS A 13 18.62 22.48 38.27
N THR A 14 18.86 21.32 38.87
CA THR A 14 18.96 20.05 38.18
C THR A 14 17.55 19.65 37.75
N THR A 15 17.11 20.20 36.62
CA THR A 15 15.86 19.81 35.99
C THR A 15 16.07 18.49 35.26
N THR A 16 15.58 17.40 35.86
CA THR A 16 15.66 16.06 35.27
C THR A 16 14.31 15.68 34.67
N ILE A 17 14.20 15.66 33.35
CA ILE A 17 12.99 15.16 32.67
C ILE A 17 13.24 13.69 32.31
N SER A 18 12.40 12.79 32.78
CA SER A 18 12.45 11.37 32.41
C SER A 18 11.26 11.00 31.52
N CYS A 19 11.49 10.13 30.54
CA CYS A 19 10.48 9.66 29.59
C CYS A 19 10.45 8.14 29.63
N PHE A 20 9.25 7.55 29.62
CA PHE A 20 9.07 6.10 29.71
C PHE A 20 8.40 5.53 28.45
N THR A 21 8.92 4.39 27.98
CA THR A 21 8.36 3.57 26.90
C THR A 21 7.10 2.80 27.36
N PRO A 22 6.32 2.21 26.43
CA PRO A 22 5.21 1.30 26.75
C PRO A 22 5.55 0.16 27.73
N ASN A 23 6.82 -0.23 27.86
CA ASN A 23 7.28 -1.30 28.75
C ASN A 23 7.94 -0.76 30.04
N ASN A 24 7.67 0.49 30.44
CA ASN A 24 8.32 1.19 31.56
C ASN A 24 9.85 1.29 31.46
N LYS A 25 10.43 1.09 30.28
CA LYS A 25 11.85 1.34 30.06
C LYS A 25 12.05 2.84 29.86
N GLU A 26 12.99 3.44 30.58
CA GLU A 26 13.37 4.84 30.42
C GLU A 26 13.97 5.08 29.03
N ILE A 27 13.51 6.13 28.36
CA ILE A 27 14.12 6.66 27.14
C ILE A 27 15.14 7.69 27.56
N LYS A 28 16.39 7.45 27.17
CA LYS A 28 17.45 8.44 27.33
C LYS A 28 17.13 9.62 26.42
N GLY A 29 16.74 10.73 27.02
CA GLY A 29 16.57 12.00 26.34
C GLY A 29 17.56 13.03 26.89
N GLN A 30 17.89 14.01 26.07
CA GLN A 30 18.67 15.17 26.48
C GLN A 30 17.71 16.30 26.83
N VAL A 31 17.87 16.86 28.03
CA VAL A 31 17.10 18.03 28.45
C VAL A 31 17.96 19.26 28.23
N LYS A 32 17.48 20.15 27.36
CA LYS A 32 18.09 21.47 27.13
C LYS A 32 17.27 22.52 27.86
N LYS A 33 17.93 23.28 28.72
CA LYS A 33 17.34 24.47 29.36
C LYS A 33 17.40 25.63 28.38
N GLY A 34 16.23 26.18 28.04
CA GLY A 34 16.08 27.41 27.27
C GLY A 34 15.91 28.63 28.17
N GLU A 35 15.58 29.76 27.56
CA GLU A 35 15.26 31.01 28.28
C GLU A 35 13.88 30.96 28.93
N HIS A 36 13.62 31.87 29.87
CA HIS A 36 12.30 32.07 30.49
C HIS A 36 11.68 30.80 31.12
N GLY A 37 12.50 29.83 31.55
CA GLY A 37 12.02 28.60 32.19
C GLY A 37 11.47 27.55 31.21
N ILE A 38 11.74 27.69 29.91
CA ILE A 38 11.40 26.69 28.90
C ILE A 38 12.45 25.56 28.94
N TYR A 39 11.99 24.31 28.88
CA TYR A 39 12.85 23.13 28.78
C TYR A 39 12.46 22.32 27.55
N THR A 40 13.46 21.90 26.77
CA THR A 40 13.26 21.04 25.59
C THR A 40 13.80 19.65 25.89
N LEU A 41 12.95 18.63 25.74
CA LEU A 41 13.36 17.24 25.78
C LEU A 41 13.58 16.74 24.36
N GLU A 42 14.81 16.34 24.05
CA GLU A 42 15.17 15.67 22.80
C GLU A 42 15.37 14.18 23.05
N CYS A 43 14.54 13.34 22.43
CA CYS A 43 14.66 11.90 22.52
C CYS A 43 14.35 11.22 21.17
N GLU A 44 14.97 10.05 20.94
CA GLU A 44 14.68 9.26 19.75
C GLU A 44 13.60 8.23 20.02
N ILE A 45 12.45 8.40 19.36
CA ILE A 45 11.38 7.42 19.37
C ILE A 45 11.61 6.40 18.24
N ASN A 46 11.91 5.16 18.63
CA ASN A 46 12.26 4.08 17.70
C ASN A 46 11.21 2.97 17.63
N LYS A 47 10.11 3.09 18.38
CA LYS A 47 8.98 2.17 18.36
C LYS A 47 7.68 2.94 18.45
N ARG A 48 6.62 2.45 17.80
CA ARG A 48 5.28 2.98 18.01
C ARG A 48 4.73 2.60 19.39
N GLY A 49 3.72 3.33 19.84
CA GLY A 49 2.95 2.99 21.04
C GLY A 49 2.66 4.21 21.90
N THR A 50 2.10 3.96 23.07
CA THR A 50 1.80 5.01 24.06
C THR A 50 2.98 5.23 24.98
N TYR A 51 3.43 6.48 25.04
CA TYR A 51 4.55 6.91 25.86
C TYR A 51 4.05 7.83 26.95
N THR A 52 4.62 7.66 28.14
CA THR A 52 4.30 8.47 29.31
C THR A 52 5.50 9.33 29.63
N PHE A 53 5.30 10.65 29.65
CA PHE A 53 6.32 11.60 30.05
C PHE A 53 6.12 11.95 31.51
N ASP A 54 7.14 11.70 32.34
CA ASP A 54 7.08 11.98 33.76
C ASP A 54 8.11 13.06 34.10
N ILE A 55 7.62 14.25 34.44
CA ILE A 55 8.48 15.42 34.59
C ILE A 55 8.86 15.58 36.06
N TRP A 56 10.17 15.66 36.33
CA TRP A 56 10.72 15.91 37.67
C TRP A 56 11.50 17.24 37.66
N ILE A 57 11.31 18.06 38.68
CA ILE A 57 12.07 19.31 38.88
C ILE A 57 12.59 19.31 40.30
N ASN A 58 13.91 19.46 40.49
CA ASN A 58 14.55 19.49 41.80
C ASN A 58 14.11 18.29 42.68
N ASN A 59 14.15 17.08 42.12
CA ASN A 59 13.69 15.81 42.71
C ASN A 59 12.21 15.74 43.13
N LYS A 60 11.38 16.72 42.73
CA LYS A 60 9.93 16.69 42.92
C LYS A 60 9.24 16.32 41.62
N ARG A 61 8.53 15.19 41.63
CA ARG A 61 7.67 14.77 40.53
C ARG A 61 6.51 15.76 40.33
N ILE A 62 6.36 16.28 39.12
CA ILE A 62 5.24 17.16 38.75
C ILE A 62 4.12 16.31 38.15
N LYS A 63 3.33 15.67 39.02
CA LYS A 63 2.24 14.76 38.61
C LYS A 63 1.18 15.41 37.70
N ALA A 64 0.99 16.73 37.81
CA ALA A 64 0.07 17.48 36.95
C ALA A 64 0.51 17.51 35.47
N LEU A 65 1.76 17.14 35.17
CA LEU A 65 2.34 17.09 33.83
C LEU A 65 2.58 15.65 33.34
N LEU A 66 1.88 14.67 33.93
CA LEU A 66 1.88 13.31 33.41
C LEU A 66 0.99 13.27 32.16
N PHE A 67 1.60 13.25 30.99
CA PHE A 67 0.86 13.12 29.73
C PHE A 67 1.23 11.83 29.01
N ASN A 68 0.18 11.18 28.49
CA ASN A 68 0.30 10.05 27.60
C ASN A 68 0.16 10.56 26.18
N THR A 69 1.07 10.17 25.30
CA THR A 69 0.94 10.45 23.88
C THR A 69 1.20 9.19 23.08
N HIS A 70 0.43 8.99 22.02
CA HIS A 70 0.60 7.88 21.11
C HIS A 70 1.55 8.32 19.99
N PHE A 71 2.74 7.70 19.93
CA PHE A 71 3.66 7.93 18.84
C PHE A 71 3.48 6.88 17.75
N ILE A 72 3.33 7.38 16.53
CA ILE A 72 3.46 6.65 15.28
C ILE A 72 4.81 6.98 14.66
N LEU A 73 5.45 5.97 14.06
CA LEU A 73 6.67 6.17 13.31
C LEU A 73 6.33 6.65 11.89
N PRO A 74 7.19 7.48 11.27
CA PRO A 74 6.96 7.95 9.92
C PRO A 74 7.07 6.81 8.90
N ILE A 75 6.40 7.00 7.75
CA ILE A 75 6.50 6.09 6.61
C ILE A 75 7.96 5.94 6.17
N CYS A 76 8.36 4.69 5.93
CA CYS A 76 9.61 4.33 5.29
C CYS A 76 9.31 3.79 3.87
N PRO A 77 9.51 4.59 2.80
CA PRO A 77 9.14 4.20 1.43
C PRO A 77 9.76 2.88 0.96
N SER A 78 11.02 2.65 1.32
CA SER A 78 11.75 1.41 0.97
C SER A 78 11.29 0.17 1.73
N LYS A 79 10.43 0.31 2.75
CA LYS A 79 9.81 -0.78 3.48
C LYS A 79 8.34 -1.01 3.09
N CYS A 80 7.70 -0.02 2.46
CA CYS A 80 6.32 -0.15 2.01
C CYS A 80 6.19 -1.27 0.98
N LEU A 81 5.02 -1.92 0.96
CA LEU A 81 4.74 -3.03 0.07
C LEU A 81 3.65 -2.62 -0.92
N ILE A 82 3.84 -3.00 -2.18
CA ILE A 82 2.77 -2.99 -3.17
C ILE A 82 2.39 -4.44 -3.47
N SER A 83 1.10 -4.73 -3.43
CA SER A 83 0.52 -6.03 -3.78
C SER A 83 -0.65 -5.85 -4.73
N GLY A 84 -1.02 -6.89 -5.46
CA GLY A 84 -2.09 -6.82 -6.46
C GLY A 84 -1.78 -7.64 -7.69
N LYS A 85 -2.78 -7.79 -8.57
CA LYS A 85 -2.63 -8.61 -9.78
C LYS A 85 -1.60 -7.96 -10.70
N GLY A 86 -0.51 -8.68 -10.98
CA GLY A 86 0.59 -8.18 -11.81
C GLY A 86 1.69 -7.42 -11.06
N MET A 87 1.58 -7.21 -9.74
CA MET A 87 2.59 -6.51 -8.92
C MET A 87 3.70 -7.43 -8.37
N GLU A 88 3.55 -8.74 -8.53
CA GLU A 88 4.52 -9.75 -8.10
C GLU A 88 5.27 -10.27 -9.34
N GLU A 89 6.59 -10.06 -9.39
CA GLU A 89 7.55 -10.63 -10.36
C GLU A 89 6.99 -10.87 -11.77
N ILE A 90 6.87 -9.80 -12.58
CA ILE A 90 6.53 -9.81 -14.02
C ILE A 90 5.59 -10.96 -14.41
N LYS A 91 4.34 -10.88 -13.96
CA LYS A 91 3.31 -11.80 -14.43
C LYS A 91 2.36 -11.08 -15.35
N THR A 92 2.23 -11.62 -16.54
CA THR A 92 1.25 -11.19 -17.51
C THR A 92 -0.15 -11.29 -16.89
N ILE A 93 -0.95 -10.24 -17.03
CA ILE A 93 -2.36 -10.23 -16.69
C ILE A 93 -3.19 -10.12 -17.97
N LYS A 94 -4.33 -10.82 -18.03
CA LYS A 94 -5.32 -10.60 -19.09
C LYS A 94 -5.87 -9.18 -19.01
N MET A 95 -6.20 -8.61 -20.16
CA MET A 95 -6.86 -7.32 -20.31
C MET A 95 -8.14 -7.32 -19.47
N THR A 96 -8.23 -6.39 -18.53
CA THR A 96 -9.42 -6.18 -17.72
C THR A 96 -9.84 -4.73 -17.79
N LYS A 97 -11.13 -4.45 -17.54
CA LYS A 97 -11.64 -3.06 -17.49
C LYS A 97 -10.95 -2.22 -16.40
N ILE A 98 -10.52 -2.86 -15.31
CA ILE A 98 -9.86 -2.21 -14.18
C ILE A 98 -8.77 -3.14 -13.67
N VAL A 99 -7.59 -2.58 -13.41
CA VAL A 99 -6.50 -3.24 -12.68
C VAL A 99 -6.36 -2.54 -11.33
N GLU A 100 -6.29 -3.34 -10.27
CA GLU A 100 -6.23 -2.87 -8.89
C GLU A 100 -4.93 -3.34 -8.22
N PHE A 101 -4.34 -2.46 -7.43
CA PHE A 101 -3.24 -2.77 -6.53
C PHE A 101 -3.37 -2.03 -5.20
N THR A 102 -2.72 -2.56 -4.17
CA THR A 102 -2.78 -2.04 -2.82
C THR A 102 -1.39 -1.62 -2.37
N ILE A 103 -1.28 -0.42 -1.80
CA ILE A 103 -0.09 0.05 -1.10
C ILE A 103 -0.30 -0.19 0.39
N GLN A 104 0.55 -1.00 1.02
CA GLN A 104 0.63 -1.12 2.47
C GLN A 104 1.78 -0.26 2.99
N THR A 105 1.44 0.77 3.75
CA THR A 105 2.44 1.63 4.38
C THR A 105 3.11 0.95 5.56
N LYS A 106 4.43 1.13 5.63
CA LYS A 106 5.27 0.56 6.70
C LYS A 106 6.25 1.58 7.23
N ASP A 107 6.57 1.47 8.51
CA ASP A 107 7.57 2.30 9.15
C ASP A 107 9.00 1.75 8.93
N LYS A 108 9.99 2.40 9.54
CA LYS A 108 11.40 1.99 9.45
C LYS A 108 11.68 0.60 10.01
N ASN A 109 10.85 0.11 10.95
CA ASN A 109 10.97 -1.22 11.53
C ASN A 109 10.28 -2.29 10.67
N GLY A 110 9.48 -1.87 9.68
CA GLY A 110 8.71 -2.76 8.82
C GLY A 110 7.31 -3.09 9.36
N ASP A 111 6.89 -2.42 10.44
CA ASP A 111 5.55 -2.56 11.00
C ASP A 111 4.54 -1.79 10.12
N CYS A 112 3.37 -2.39 9.90
CA CYS A 112 2.29 -1.72 9.16
C CYS A 112 1.77 -0.53 9.97
N LEU A 113 1.62 0.62 9.33
CA LEU A 113 0.90 1.74 9.92
C LEU A 113 -0.59 1.37 10.00
N LEU A 114 -1.30 2.01 10.94
CA LEU A 114 -2.72 1.75 11.23
C LEU A 114 -3.59 2.96 10.91
N GLU A 115 -2.99 4.00 10.34
CA GLU A 115 -3.65 5.27 10.02
C GLU A 115 -3.30 5.65 8.58
N GLY A 116 -4.29 6.23 7.90
CA GLY A 116 -4.16 6.79 6.56
C GLY A 116 -3.68 8.24 6.55
N GLY A 117 -4.14 9.01 5.56
CA GLY A 117 -3.92 10.44 5.43
C GLY A 117 -2.65 10.82 4.66
N ASN A 118 -2.04 9.88 3.95
CA ASN A 118 -0.83 10.13 3.18
C ASN A 118 -1.14 10.20 1.68
N GLU A 119 -0.47 11.10 0.97
CA GLU A 119 -0.59 11.23 -0.48
C GLU A 119 0.59 10.56 -1.19
N PHE A 120 0.27 9.76 -2.21
CA PHE A 120 1.25 9.11 -3.08
C PHE A 120 1.26 9.75 -4.45
N ASN A 121 2.46 9.95 -5.00
CA ASN A 121 2.61 10.29 -6.40
C ASN A 121 2.70 8.97 -7.19
N ILE A 122 1.67 8.71 -8.00
CA ILE A 122 1.56 7.51 -8.84
C ILE A 122 1.61 7.93 -10.29
N HIS A 123 2.58 7.39 -11.02
CA HIS A 123 2.75 7.64 -12.44
C HIS A 123 2.69 6.32 -13.20
N ILE A 124 1.71 6.17 -14.08
CA ILE A 124 1.52 4.97 -14.89
C ILE A 124 1.72 5.33 -16.35
N THR A 125 2.71 4.69 -16.97
CA THR A 125 3.04 4.85 -18.39
C THR A 125 2.58 3.61 -19.17
N ASP A 126 1.82 3.84 -20.23
CA ASP A 126 1.33 2.80 -21.13
C ASP A 126 2.40 2.38 -22.17
N PRO A 127 2.14 1.34 -22.99
CA PRO A 127 3.08 0.87 -24.02
C PRO A 127 3.42 1.91 -25.10
N LYS A 128 2.63 2.99 -25.21
CA LYS A 128 2.82 4.10 -26.15
C LYS A 128 3.50 5.30 -25.48
N ASN A 129 4.04 5.12 -24.27
CA ASN A 129 4.65 6.15 -23.44
C ASN A 129 3.68 7.28 -23.03
N GLN A 130 2.39 6.98 -22.95
CA GLN A 130 1.37 7.92 -22.48
C GLN A 130 1.09 7.70 -21.01
N VAL A 131 0.89 8.81 -20.29
CA VAL A 131 0.50 8.78 -18.88
C VAL A 131 -0.98 8.50 -18.79
N ILE A 132 -1.35 7.47 -18.04
CA ILE A 132 -2.76 7.13 -17.78
C ILE A 132 -3.17 7.48 -16.35
N PRO A 133 -4.42 7.92 -16.14
CA PRO A 133 -4.90 8.29 -14.81
C PRO A 133 -4.98 7.06 -13.89
N CYS A 134 -4.68 7.29 -12.62
CA CYS A 134 -4.85 6.33 -11.54
C CYS A 134 -5.65 6.98 -10.41
N GLU A 135 -6.69 6.29 -9.95
CA GLU A 135 -7.43 6.65 -8.74
C GLU A 135 -6.77 5.95 -7.55
N CYS A 136 -6.51 6.68 -6.46
CA CYS A 136 -5.96 6.15 -5.22
C CYS A 136 -6.88 6.50 -4.05
N ILE A 137 -7.36 5.49 -3.35
CA ILE A 137 -8.32 5.60 -2.26
C ILE A 137 -7.63 5.20 -0.96
N ASP A 138 -7.63 6.10 0.01
CA ASP A 138 -7.15 5.83 1.37
C ASP A 138 -8.22 5.10 2.20
N ASN A 139 -7.89 3.91 2.67
CA ASN A 139 -8.78 3.12 3.55
C ASN A 139 -8.72 3.57 5.01
N LYS A 140 -7.87 4.54 5.34
CA LYS A 140 -7.65 5.11 6.68
C LYS A 140 -7.07 4.14 7.71
N ASP A 141 -6.55 3.00 7.25
CA ASP A 141 -5.97 1.94 8.07
C ASP A 141 -4.50 1.66 7.73
N GLY A 142 -3.86 2.59 7.01
CA GLY A 142 -2.50 2.44 6.49
C GLY A 142 -2.42 1.71 5.15
N THR A 143 -3.56 1.34 4.55
CA THR A 143 -3.65 0.78 3.19
C THR A 143 -4.30 1.75 2.21
N TYR A 144 -3.86 1.68 0.94
CA TYR A 144 -4.36 2.52 -0.14
C TYR A 144 -4.66 1.67 -1.36
N VAL A 145 -5.88 1.75 -1.87
CA VAL A 145 -6.32 0.98 -3.05
C VAL A 145 -6.20 1.86 -4.28
N CYS A 146 -5.40 1.41 -5.24
CA CYS A 146 -5.10 2.12 -6.47
C CYS A 146 -5.71 1.40 -7.66
N LYS A 147 -6.39 2.14 -8.55
CA LYS A 147 -7.09 1.60 -9.72
C LYS A 147 -6.70 2.36 -10.97
N TYR A 148 -6.50 1.63 -12.05
CA TYR A 148 -6.35 2.20 -13.39
C TYR A 148 -7.04 1.33 -14.44
N THR A 149 -7.37 1.93 -15.58
CA THR A 149 -7.96 1.22 -16.72
C THR A 149 -6.93 1.16 -17.84
N PRO A 150 -6.40 -0.04 -18.18
CA PRO A 150 -5.54 -0.22 -19.33
C PRO A 150 -6.26 0.16 -20.63
N SER A 151 -5.53 0.76 -21.57
CA SER A 151 -6.08 1.20 -22.86
C SER A 151 -5.73 0.25 -24.02
N CYS A 152 -4.62 -0.48 -23.91
CA CYS A 152 -4.16 -1.47 -24.88
C CYS A 152 -3.27 -2.53 -24.23
N SER A 153 -3.13 -3.68 -24.89
CA SER A 153 -2.16 -4.69 -24.49
C SER A 153 -0.73 -4.17 -24.62
N GLY A 154 0.19 -4.75 -23.85
CA GLY A 154 1.61 -4.43 -23.84
C GLY A 154 2.16 -4.19 -22.44
N LYS A 155 3.38 -3.64 -22.40
CA LYS A 155 4.13 -3.37 -21.18
C LYS A 155 3.78 -2.00 -20.59
N TYR A 156 3.32 -2.00 -19.35
CA TYR A 156 3.07 -0.82 -18.52
C TYR A 156 4.19 -0.64 -17.49
N GLN A 157 4.53 0.60 -17.19
CA GLN A 157 5.47 0.98 -16.13
C GLN A 157 4.72 1.80 -15.07
N ILE A 158 4.80 1.36 -13.82
CA ILE A 158 4.11 1.99 -12.69
C ILE A 158 5.17 2.46 -11.70
N GLU A 159 5.25 3.77 -11.52
CA GLU A 159 6.12 4.42 -10.55
C GLU A 159 5.29 4.93 -9.38
N VAL A 160 5.71 4.58 -8.16
CA VAL A 160 5.03 5.03 -6.94
C VAL A 160 6.07 5.66 -6.02
N GLN A 161 5.77 6.87 -5.58
CA GLN A 161 6.63 7.66 -4.71
C GLN A 161 5.86 8.22 -3.52
N TYR A 162 6.55 8.33 -2.38
CA TYR A 162 6.11 9.07 -1.20
C TYR A 162 7.14 10.14 -0.89
N GLN A 163 6.72 11.42 -0.84
CA GLN A 163 7.61 12.56 -0.60
C GLN A 163 8.89 12.50 -1.44
N THR A 164 8.73 12.39 -2.76
CA THR A 164 9.81 12.28 -3.76
C THR A 164 10.75 11.08 -3.61
N LYS A 165 10.43 10.12 -2.74
CA LYS A 165 11.20 8.88 -2.57
C LYS A 165 10.43 7.71 -3.17
N PRO A 166 11.05 6.91 -4.05
CA PRO A 166 10.40 5.73 -4.62
C PRO A 166 10.08 4.69 -3.54
N LEU A 167 8.95 4.02 -3.71
CA LEU A 167 8.62 2.85 -2.91
C LEU A 167 9.52 1.66 -3.28
N ALA A 168 9.55 0.65 -2.42
CA ALA A 168 10.35 -0.55 -2.63
C ALA A 168 10.05 -1.21 -3.97
N LYS A 169 11.06 -1.41 -4.83
CA LYS A 169 10.94 -2.03 -6.17
C LYS A 169 10.25 -1.17 -7.24
N SER A 170 9.87 0.08 -6.96
CA SER A 170 9.44 1.00 -8.01
C SER A 170 10.62 1.32 -8.95
N PRO A 171 10.45 1.30 -10.29
CA PRO A 171 9.20 1.06 -11.02
C PRO A 171 8.78 -0.42 -11.11
N TYR A 172 7.47 -0.65 -11.12
CA TYR A 172 6.86 -1.95 -11.37
C TYR A 172 6.54 -2.09 -12.86
N LEU A 173 6.87 -3.26 -13.43
CA LEU A 173 6.64 -3.57 -14.83
C LEU A 173 5.54 -4.63 -14.94
N ILE A 174 4.46 -4.30 -15.65
CA ILE A 174 3.30 -5.17 -15.86
C ILE A 174 3.12 -5.41 -17.34
N ILE A 175 2.87 -6.66 -17.74
CA ILE A 175 2.50 -7.00 -19.11
C ILE A 175 1.00 -7.30 -19.12
N ILE A 176 0.27 -6.63 -19.99
CA ILE A 176 -1.17 -6.83 -20.18
C ILE A 176 -1.36 -7.49 -21.54
N GLU A 177 -1.96 -8.68 -21.57
CA GLU A 177 -2.28 -9.42 -22.80
C GLU A 177 -3.75 -9.32 -23.12
N ASP A 178 -4.09 -9.30 -24.42
CA ASP A 178 -5.50 -9.30 -24.83
C ASP A 178 -6.21 -10.57 -24.37
N GLU A 179 -7.48 -10.43 -24.05
CA GLU A 179 -8.34 -11.58 -23.79
C GLU A 179 -8.64 -12.25 -25.14
N TYR A 180 -7.99 -13.38 -25.43
CA TYR A 180 -8.45 -14.25 -26.50
C TYR A 180 -9.79 -14.85 -26.07
N GLU A 181 -10.90 -14.35 -26.62
CA GLU A 181 -12.18 -15.05 -26.56
C GLU A 181 -12.06 -16.33 -27.42
N GLU A 182 -11.86 -17.48 -26.76
CA GLU A 182 -12.01 -18.81 -27.37
C GLU A 182 -13.49 -19.14 -27.72
N GLU A 183 -14.39 -18.16 -27.77
CA GLU A 183 -15.82 -18.41 -27.96
C GLU A 183 -16.21 -18.83 -29.40
N SER A 184 -15.36 -18.56 -30.40
CA SER A 184 -15.66 -18.93 -31.79
C SER A 184 -15.48 -20.43 -32.08
N ALA A 185 -14.57 -21.11 -31.37
CA ALA A 185 -14.29 -22.53 -31.62
C ALA A 185 -15.45 -23.42 -31.14
N GLN A 186 -16.05 -23.10 -29.99
CA GLN A 186 -17.12 -23.92 -29.42
C GLN A 186 -18.46 -23.77 -30.15
N CYS A 187 -18.75 -22.61 -30.73
CA CYS A 187 -19.91 -22.43 -31.59
C CYS A 187 -19.73 -23.13 -32.96
N CYS A 188 -18.53 -23.07 -33.55
CA CYS A 188 -18.21 -23.78 -34.80
C CYS A 188 -18.31 -25.31 -34.66
N LEU A 189 -17.79 -25.91 -33.58
CA LEU A 189 -17.98 -27.34 -33.34
C LEU A 189 -19.46 -27.70 -33.16
N LYS A 190 -20.23 -26.89 -32.40
CA LYS A 190 -21.68 -27.10 -32.23
C LYS A 190 -22.43 -27.03 -33.57
N VAL A 191 -22.12 -26.07 -34.43
CA VAL A 191 -22.74 -25.94 -35.76
C VAL A 191 -22.40 -27.14 -36.66
N HIS A 192 -21.15 -27.60 -36.69
CA HIS A 192 -20.76 -28.80 -37.45
C HIS A 192 -21.49 -30.06 -36.97
N LEU A 193 -21.62 -30.26 -35.64
CA LEU A 193 -22.36 -31.39 -35.05
C LEU A 193 -23.86 -31.34 -35.41
N ILE A 194 -24.49 -30.16 -35.37
CA ILE A 194 -25.91 -30.00 -35.74
C ILE A 194 -26.11 -30.31 -37.23
N ILE A 195 -25.25 -29.80 -38.12
CA ILE A 195 -25.34 -30.08 -39.56
C ILE A 195 -25.18 -31.58 -39.84
N ALA A 196 -24.18 -32.24 -39.22
CA ALA A 196 -23.98 -33.68 -39.36
C ALA A 196 -25.19 -34.49 -38.88
N LEU A 197 -25.81 -34.11 -37.76
CA LEU A 197 -27.03 -34.76 -37.26
C LEU A 197 -28.21 -34.58 -38.22
N VAL A 198 -28.41 -33.37 -38.76
CA VAL A 198 -29.48 -33.11 -39.74
C VAL A 198 -29.27 -33.95 -41.01
N ILE A 199 -28.05 -34.01 -41.53
CA ILE A 199 -27.72 -34.84 -42.70
C ILE A 199 -27.97 -36.32 -42.41
N CYS A 200 -27.53 -36.82 -41.25
CA CYS A 200 -27.78 -38.20 -40.82
C CYS A 200 -29.28 -38.51 -40.71
N ILE A 201 -30.07 -37.60 -40.12
CA ILE A 201 -31.52 -37.77 -39.99
C ILE A 201 -32.18 -37.78 -41.37
N LEU A 202 -31.82 -36.87 -42.27
CA LEU A 202 -32.34 -36.83 -43.64
C LEU A 202 -31.98 -38.11 -44.42
N ALA A 203 -30.76 -38.62 -44.27
CA ALA A 203 -30.33 -39.87 -44.88
C ALA A 203 -31.11 -41.08 -44.35
N MET A 204 -31.38 -41.12 -43.04
CA MET A 204 -32.21 -42.15 -42.41
C MET A 204 -33.66 -42.10 -42.94
N ILE A 205 -34.27 -40.90 -42.99
CA ILE A 205 -35.62 -40.69 -43.52
C ILE A 205 -35.69 -41.10 -44.99
N TYR A 206 -34.70 -40.72 -45.79
CA TYR A 206 -34.61 -41.10 -47.20
C TYR A 206 -34.53 -42.62 -47.37
N LYS A 207 -33.70 -43.29 -46.56
CA LYS A 207 -33.56 -44.76 -46.55
C LYS A 207 -34.85 -45.48 -46.15
N VAL A 208 -35.62 -44.93 -45.21
CA VAL A 208 -36.93 -45.48 -44.79
C VAL A 208 -37.98 -45.29 -45.88
N ASN A 209 -38.02 -44.13 -46.55
CA ASN A 209 -39.02 -43.82 -47.57
C ASN A 209 -38.71 -44.45 -48.94
N HIS A 210 -37.47 -44.89 -49.19
CA HIS A 210 -37.04 -45.54 -50.43
C HIS A 210 -36.41 -46.93 -50.18
N PRO A 211 -37.16 -47.91 -49.66
CA PRO A 211 -36.60 -49.22 -49.29
C PRO A 211 -36.18 -50.09 -50.50
N LYS A 212 -36.60 -49.74 -51.72
CA LYS A 212 -36.39 -50.54 -52.93
C LYS A 212 -35.10 -50.24 -53.71
N MET A 213 -34.27 -49.29 -53.26
CA MET A 213 -33.03 -48.89 -53.97
C MET A 213 -31.73 -49.52 -53.42
N MET A 214 -31.81 -50.54 -52.56
CA MET A 214 -30.62 -51.24 -52.01
C MET A 214 -30.32 -52.61 -52.64
N CYS A 215 -31.00 -52.98 -53.74
CA CYS A 215 -30.68 -54.19 -54.50
C CYS A 215 -30.35 -53.82 -55.95
N LEU A 216 -29.18 -53.25 -56.18
CA LEU A 216 -28.51 -53.29 -57.49
C LEU A 216 -27.02 -53.52 -57.17
N GLU A 217 -26.53 -54.69 -57.60
CA GLU A 217 -25.13 -55.13 -57.58
C GLU A 217 -24.18 -54.15 -58.27
#